data_AF-A0A963BYM0-F1
#
_entry.id   AF-A0A963BYM0-F1
#
_cell.length_a   1.000
_cell.length_b   1.000
_cell.length_c   1.000
_cell.angle_alpha   90.00
_cell.angle_beta   90.00
_cell.angle_gamma   90.00
#
_symmetry.space_group_name_H-M   'P 1'
#
loop_
_entity.id
_entity.type
_entity.pdbx_description
1 polymer ?
#
loop_
_entity_poly.entity_id
_entity_poly.type
_entity_poly.pdbx_seq_one_letter_code
_entity_poly.pdbx_strand_id
1 'polypeptide(L)'
;MTATSQQVDALLSYAWDDWSVTQRDSDRVVTLLRADPDIDASALDLIATGGMQRLFERVRAPHAMRRIVATLASHTTGATARIRTHLMRHGAGNPALLSSGAWSGFTALEFFDICRDLGRTSRAMGFSSRTGTAAAPAAAPSNPSAPFTGVGATGTNPTALSIGLVDQARLATGDAATVARYSNPIPGSLPAYLAGLSPQQKLAQASTLVRQPISSLFPNAYRGEPPLRSRVLAAAGQIHQLEPQLIAAVILAEQRDQSRQEDAKDYLGAVSVLKGNTSIGLGQVVVSTAIRGDLFADLLTLSARQALRHRGVAALLASDEFNIFATARYIRRVADEAALIPIARLPGTQRTYPAINMSAYRGHSRFWPRDNVRALASEYTSRAWDDRLVPAWGNFVGDAFDTYKQSGLAFP
;
A
#
# COMPACT_ATOMS: atom_id res chain seq x y z
N MET A 1 34.31 -14.41 8.44
CA MET A 1 33.86 -13.27 9.26
C MET A 1 34.22 -11.97 8.57
N THR A 2 33.24 -11.38 7.89
CA THR A 2 33.25 -10.00 7.39
C THR A 2 33.36 -8.98 8.54
N ALA A 3 33.73 -7.74 8.22
CA ALA A 3 33.76 -6.65 9.20
C ALA A 3 32.37 -6.40 9.84
N THR A 4 31.29 -6.52 9.04
CA THR A 4 29.92 -6.35 9.54
C THR A 4 29.54 -7.47 10.50
N SER A 5 29.78 -8.74 10.15
CA SER A 5 29.44 -9.87 11.03
C SER A 5 30.20 -9.82 12.35
N GLN A 6 31.48 -9.42 12.36
CA GLN A 6 32.25 -9.23 13.59
C GLN A 6 31.65 -8.15 14.51
N GLN A 7 31.30 -6.99 13.95
CA GLN A 7 30.70 -5.91 14.73
C GLN A 7 29.32 -6.26 15.25
N VAL A 8 28.48 -6.90 14.42
CA VAL A 8 27.17 -7.38 14.85
C VAL A 8 27.34 -8.41 15.95
N ASP A 9 28.23 -9.40 15.80
CA ASP A 9 28.41 -10.43 16.82
C ASP A 9 28.92 -9.86 18.15
N ALA A 10 29.80 -8.86 18.11
CA ALA A 10 30.26 -8.13 19.28
C ALA A 10 29.09 -7.43 20.02
N LEU A 11 28.19 -6.76 19.28
CA LEU A 11 27.00 -6.11 19.84
C LEU A 11 25.98 -7.12 20.40
N LEU A 12 25.99 -8.36 19.91
CA LEU A 12 25.14 -9.43 20.39
C LEU A 12 25.77 -10.24 21.55
N SER A 13 27.06 -10.03 21.82
CA SER A 13 27.83 -10.75 22.85
C SER A 13 27.69 -10.13 24.25
N TYR A 14 27.96 -10.91 25.30
CA TYR A 14 27.56 -10.65 26.69
C TYR A 14 28.34 -9.54 27.43
N ALA A 15 27.65 -8.92 28.40
CA ALA A 15 28.15 -8.76 29.77
C ALA A 15 27.37 -9.72 30.70
N TRP A 16 27.91 -10.11 31.86
CA TRP A 16 27.36 -11.16 32.74
C TRP A 16 25.89 -10.94 33.18
N ASP A 17 25.43 -9.70 33.18
CA ASP A 17 24.12 -9.31 33.72
C ASP A 17 23.09 -8.97 32.64
N ASP A 18 23.47 -9.05 31.35
CA ASP A 18 22.65 -8.54 30.24
C ASP A 18 22.06 -9.66 29.37
N TRP A 19 20.78 -9.96 29.60
CA TRP A 19 20.01 -10.98 28.89
C TRP A 19 19.35 -10.47 27.61
N SER A 20 19.42 -9.16 27.32
CA SER A 20 18.79 -8.54 26.15
C SER A 20 19.65 -7.42 25.54
N VAL A 21 19.75 -7.37 24.22
CA VAL A 21 20.51 -6.29 23.56
C VAL A 21 19.82 -4.95 23.81
N THR A 22 20.59 -3.93 24.21
CA THR A 22 20.04 -2.60 24.46
C THR A 22 19.37 -2.02 23.21
N GLN A 23 18.51 -1.01 23.40
CA GLN A 23 17.87 -0.32 22.27
C GLN A 23 18.90 0.31 21.33
N ARG A 24 19.94 0.93 21.91
CA ARG A 24 21.03 1.58 21.17
C ARG A 24 21.79 0.58 20.30
N ASP A 25 22.13 -0.57 20.87
CA ASP A 25 22.87 -1.61 20.16
C ASP A 25 22.00 -2.28 19.09
N SER A 26 20.71 -2.48 19.37
CA SER A 26 19.75 -2.98 18.39
C SER A 26 19.64 -2.05 17.16
N ASP A 27 19.60 -0.74 17.36
CA ASP A 27 19.60 0.23 16.27
C ASP A 27 20.95 0.29 15.53
N ARG A 28 22.06 0.05 16.25
CA ARG A 28 23.38 -0.07 15.63
C ARG A 28 23.48 -1.32 14.74
N VAL A 29 22.95 -2.46 15.18
CA VAL A 29 22.86 -3.68 14.36
C VAL A 29 22.08 -3.43 13.08
N VAL A 30 20.92 -2.76 13.16
CA VAL A 30 20.16 -2.36 11.95
C VAL A 30 21.01 -1.53 10.99
N THR A 31 21.74 -0.54 11.54
CA THR A 31 22.58 0.36 10.74
C THR A 31 23.69 -0.41 10.02
N LEU A 32 24.36 -1.33 10.74
CA LEU A 32 25.42 -2.16 10.20
C LEU A 32 24.91 -3.08 9.08
N LEU A 33 23.82 -3.80 9.31
CA LEU A 33 23.24 -4.70 8.30
C LEU A 33 22.76 -3.95 7.06
N ARG A 34 22.22 -2.73 7.21
CA ARG A 34 21.78 -1.91 6.06
C ARG A 34 22.92 -1.33 5.24
N ALA A 35 24.07 -1.08 5.87
CA ALA A 35 25.25 -0.54 5.20
C ALA A 35 26.21 -1.64 4.70
N ASP A 36 25.83 -2.91 4.88
CA ASP A 36 26.70 -4.04 4.61
C ASP A 36 26.90 -4.24 3.09
N PRO A 37 28.14 -4.11 2.57
CA PRO A 37 28.42 -4.33 1.16
C PRO A 37 28.27 -5.80 0.74
N ASP A 38 28.35 -6.74 1.68
CA ASP A 38 28.19 -8.18 1.42
C ASP A 38 27.36 -8.86 2.52
N ILE A 39 26.08 -8.47 2.57
CA ILE A 39 25.13 -8.97 3.57
C ILE A 39 24.91 -10.48 3.49
N ASP A 40 25.10 -11.10 2.32
CA ASP A 40 25.02 -12.55 2.17
C ASP A 40 26.17 -13.25 2.93
N ALA A 41 27.42 -12.80 2.73
CA ALA A 41 28.57 -13.34 3.47
C ALA A 41 28.43 -13.09 4.98
N SER A 42 28.04 -11.88 5.40
CA SER A 42 27.85 -11.56 6.81
C SER A 42 26.74 -12.39 7.47
N ALA A 43 25.64 -12.63 6.76
CA ALA A 43 24.57 -13.49 7.27
C ALA A 43 25.03 -14.94 7.44
N LEU A 44 25.82 -15.47 6.49
CA LEU A 44 26.39 -16.81 6.57
C LEU A 44 27.40 -16.92 7.71
N ASP A 45 28.24 -15.91 7.93
CA ASP A 45 29.15 -15.83 9.07
C ASP A 45 28.38 -15.85 10.41
N LEU A 46 27.34 -15.01 10.55
CA LEU A 46 26.49 -15.00 11.74
C LEU A 46 25.78 -16.33 11.97
N ILE A 47 25.38 -17.03 10.91
CA ILE A 47 24.82 -18.38 11.03
C ILE A 47 25.89 -19.35 11.57
N ALA A 48 27.11 -19.31 11.02
CA ALA A 48 28.20 -20.20 11.40
C ALA A 48 28.66 -20.00 12.85
N THR A 49 28.65 -18.77 13.37
CA THR A 49 29.07 -18.46 14.75
C THR A 49 27.93 -18.54 15.79
N GLY A 50 26.71 -18.90 15.35
CA GLY A 50 25.51 -18.81 16.19
C GLY A 50 25.02 -17.38 16.47
N GLY A 51 25.67 -16.37 15.88
CA GLY A 51 25.24 -14.97 15.96
C GLY A 51 23.82 -14.73 15.43
N MET A 52 23.38 -15.47 14.41
CA MET A 52 22.01 -15.35 13.87
C MET A 52 20.95 -15.83 14.87
N GLN A 53 21.25 -16.89 15.64
CA GLN A 53 20.38 -17.32 16.74
C GLN A 53 20.31 -16.22 17.81
N ARG A 54 21.47 -15.73 18.26
CA ARG A 54 21.56 -14.63 19.25
C ARG A 54 20.78 -13.40 18.78
N LEU A 55 20.87 -13.05 17.49
CA LEU A 55 20.15 -11.95 16.89
C LEU A 55 18.64 -12.08 17.11
N PHE A 56 18.05 -13.23 16.74
CA PHE A 56 16.60 -13.45 16.85
C PHE A 56 16.10 -13.64 18.29
N GLU A 57 16.93 -14.19 19.17
CA GLU A 57 16.57 -14.44 20.57
C GLU A 57 16.81 -13.23 21.48
N ARG A 58 17.77 -12.34 21.17
CA ARG A 58 18.21 -11.27 22.09
C ARG A 58 17.75 -9.88 21.72
N VAL A 59 17.49 -9.60 20.45
CA VAL A 59 16.89 -8.32 20.06
C VAL A 59 15.41 -8.36 20.41
N ARG A 60 15.04 -7.71 21.51
CA ARG A 60 13.66 -7.69 22.03
C ARG A 60 12.87 -6.45 21.65
N ALA A 61 13.54 -5.43 21.10
CA ALA A 61 12.88 -4.23 20.60
C ALA A 61 12.06 -4.54 19.32
N PRO A 62 10.71 -4.43 19.34
CA PRO A 62 9.85 -4.78 18.21
C PRO A 62 10.24 -4.10 16.89
N HIS A 63 10.49 -2.79 16.94
CA HIS A 63 10.82 -2.02 15.73
C HIS A 63 12.20 -2.38 15.19
N ALA A 64 13.21 -2.56 16.05
CA ALA A 64 14.53 -2.97 15.61
C ALA A 64 14.49 -4.36 14.97
N MET A 65 13.80 -5.32 15.60
CA MET A 65 13.66 -6.66 15.06
C MET A 65 12.95 -6.67 13.70
N ARG A 66 11.85 -5.91 13.53
CA ARG A 66 11.19 -5.77 12.22
C ARG A 66 12.14 -5.22 11.16
N ARG A 67 12.96 -4.21 11.51
CA ARG A 67 13.95 -3.61 10.59
C ARG A 67 15.04 -4.63 10.23
N ILE A 68 15.53 -5.42 11.18
CA ILE A 68 16.53 -6.47 10.96
C ILE A 68 15.97 -7.55 10.03
N VAL A 69 14.80 -8.11 10.35
CA VAL A 69 14.16 -9.16 9.55
C VAL A 69 13.86 -8.66 8.13
N ALA A 70 13.30 -7.45 7.99
CA ALA A 70 13.04 -6.88 6.67
C ALA A 70 14.33 -6.69 5.86
N THR A 71 15.41 -6.22 6.49
CA THR A 71 16.71 -6.01 5.85
C THR A 71 17.31 -7.35 5.40
N LEU A 72 17.38 -8.33 6.30
CA LEU A 72 17.90 -9.66 5.97
C LEU A 72 17.06 -10.33 4.87
N ALA A 73 15.73 -10.26 4.95
CA ALA A 73 14.83 -10.88 3.97
C ALA A 73 14.98 -10.29 2.56
N SER A 74 15.10 -8.96 2.47
CA SER A 74 15.03 -8.26 1.18
C SER A 74 16.40 -8.01 0.53
N HIS A 75 17.50 -7.96 1.30
CA HIS A 75 18.83 -7.63 0.78
C HIS A 75 19.73 -8.86 0.59
N THR A 76 19.39 -10.01 1.18
CA THR A 76 20.10 -11.28 0.89
C THR A 76 19.53 -11.98 -0.33
N THR A 77 20.37 -12.73 -1.04
CA THR A 77 19.97 -13.60 -2.15
C THR A 77 20.41 -15.04 -1.91
N GLY A 78 21.68 -15.26 -1.54
CA GLY A 78 22.24 -16.60 -1.32
C GLY A 78 21.93 -17.18 0.07
N ALA A 79 21.81 -16.33 1.09
CA ALA A 79 21.62 -16.75 2.48
C ALA A 79 20.13 -16.86 2.90
N THR A 80 19.20 -16.35 2.08
CA THR A 80 17.80 -16.11 2.45
C THR A 80 17.09 -17.35 3.00
N ALA A 81 17.27 -18.52 2.37
CA ALA A 81 16.63 -19.77 2.81
C ALA A 81 17.15 -20.24 4.18
N ARG A 82 18.45 -20.05 4.44
CA ARG A 82 19.07 -20.40 5.73
C ARG A 82 18.61 -19.44 6.83
N ILE A 83 18.56 -18.14 6.54
CA ILE A 83 18.01 -17.13 7.46
C ILE A 83 16.57 -17.45 7.83
N ARG A 84 15.72 -17.74 6.83
CA ARG A 84 14.32 -18.12 7.05
C ARG A 84 14.19 -19.35 7.96
N THR A 85 15.07 -20.33 7.79
CA THR A 85 15.13 -21.53 8.65
C THR A 85 15.52 -21.19 10.09
N HIS A 86 16.50 -20.30 10.29
CA HIS A 86 16.85 -19.81 11.62
C HIS A 86 15.72 -18.99 12.26
N LEU A 87 15.04 -18.15 11.50
CA LEU A 87 13.89 -17.38 11.99
C LEU A 87 12.76 -18.31 12.45
N MET A 88 12.50 -19.39 11.70
CA MET A 88 11.53 -20.41 12.09
C MET A 88 11.91 -21.09 13.42
N ARG A 89 13.19 -21.45 13.61
CA ARG A 89 13.67 -22.16 14.80
C ARG A 89 13.78 -21.29 16.04
N HIS A 90 14.25 -20.05 15.88
CA HIS A 90 14.67 -19.18 17.00
C HIS A 90 13.82 -17.93 17.14
N GLY A 91 13.07 -17.54 16.11
CA GLY A 91 12.21 -16.35 16.13
C GLY A 91 10.83 -16.60 16.73
N ALA A 92 10.35 -17.85 16.76
CA ALA A 92 9.00 -18.18 17.23
C ALA A 92 8.77 -17.85 18.73
N GLY A 93 9.83 -17.90 19.55
CA GLY A 93 9.79 -17.53 20.97
C GLY A 93 9.97 -16.03 21.23
N ASN A 94 10.01 -15.18 20.21
CA ASN A 94 10.15 -13.74 20.37
C ASN A 94 8.81 -13.02 20.13
N PRO A 95 8.03 -12.74 21.20
CA PRO A 95 6.72 -12.10 21.07
C PRO A 95 6.83 -10.66 20.54
N ALA A 96 8.03 -10.07 20.50
CA ALA A 96 8.24 -8.68 20.09
C ALA A 96 8.03 -8.42 18.60
N LEU A 97 8.16 -9.42 17.73
CA LEU A 97 8.28 -9.15 16.28
C LEU A 97 7.02 -8.50 15.71
N LEU A 98 5.84 -9.03 16.07
CA LEU A 98 4.57 -8.75 15.39
C LEU A 98 3.36 -8.62 16.34
N SER A 99 3.56 -8.47 17.66
CA SER A 99 2.46 -8.51 18.64
C SER A 99 1.58 -7.25 18.72
N SER A 100 1.86 -6.20 17.95
CA SER A 100 1.13 -4.94 18.05
C SER A 100 0.86 -4.26 16.71
N GLY A 101 -0.22 -3.46 16.69
CA GLY A 101 -0.61 -2.64 15.55
C GLY A 101 -0.87 -3.44 14.27
N ALA A 102 -0.48 -2.88 13.13
CA ALA A 102 -0.63 -3.47 11.79
C ALA A 102 0.00 -4.85 11.66
N TRP A 103 1.10 -5.07 12.37
CA TRP A 103 1.92 -6.26 12.22
C TRP A 103 1.30 -7.50 12.87
N SER A 104 0.33 -7.32 13.77
CA SER A 104 -0.45 -8.42 14.36
C SER A 104 -1.27 -9.22 13.33
N GLY A 105 -1.40 -8.72 12.11
CA GLY A 105 -1.98 -9.43 10.98
C GLY A 105 -1.08 -10.50 10.35
N PHE A 106 0.19 -10.60 10.76
CA PHE A 106 1.19 -11.47 10.14
C PHE A 106 1.87 -12.41 11.15
N THR A 107 2.37 -13.54 10.68
CA THR A 107 3.40 -14.35 11.36
C THR A 107 4.81 -13.87 11.00
N ALA A 108 5.82 -14.24 11.80
CA ALA A 108 7.21 -13.83 11.53
C ALA A 108 7.71 -14.30 10.15
N LEU A 109 7.28 -15.49 9.74
CA LEU A 109 7.60 -16.04 8.42
C LEU A 109 6.84 -15.33 7.30
N GLU A 110 5.57 -14.99 7.49
CA GLU A 110 4.81 -14.18 6.53
C GLU A 110 5.47 -12.81 6.34
N PHE A 111 5.83 -12.12 7.43
CA PHE A 111 6.53 -10.83 7.35
C PHE A 111 7.87 -10.95 6.60
N PHE A 112 8.65 -11.99 6.90
CA PHE A 112 9.90 -12.27 6.19
C PHE A 112 9.66 -12.51 4.69
N ASP A 113 8.71 -13.38 4.34
CA ASP A 113 8.41 -13.73 2.95
C ASP A 113 7.87 -12.51 2.16
N ILE A 114 7.04 -11.66 2.79
CA ILE A 114 6.56 -10.40 2.21
C ILE A 114 7.74 -9.44 1.95
N CYS A 115 8.63 -9.22 2.92
CA CYS A 115 9.79 -8.34 2.74
C CYS A 115 10.73 -8.87 1.66
N ARG A 116 10.98 -10.18 1.61
CA ARG A 116 11.78 -10.82 0.56
C ARG A 116 11.18 -10.57 -0.82
N ASP A 117 9.90 -10.90 -0.98
CA ASP A 117 9.21 -10.81 -2.26
C ASP A 117 9.13 -9.35 -2.73
N LEU A 118 8.74 -8.42 -1.84
CA LEU A 118 8.71 -6.98 -2.13
C LEU A 118 10.10 -6.43 -2.49
N GLY A 119 11.14 -6.81 -1.75
CA GLY A 119 12.52 -6.41 -2.05
C GLY A 119 12.95 -6.85 -3.45
N ARG A 120 12.62 -8.10 -3.82
CA ARG A 120 12.93 -8.64 -5.15
C ARG A 120 12.12 -7.95 -6.25
N THR A 121 10.80 -7.85 -6.10
CA THR A 121 9.91 -7.29 -7.13
C THR A 121 10.14 -5.80 -7.31
N SER A 122 10.33 -5.03 -6.24
CA SER A 122 10.65 -3.60 -6.33
C SER A 122 11.95 -3.32 -7.09
N ARG A 123 12.96 -4.19 -6.97
CA ARG A 123 14.19 -4.09 -7.77
C ARG A 123 13.95 -4.44 -9.23
N ALA A 124 13.27 -5.55 -9.47
CA ALA A 124 12.98 -6.03 -10.83
C ALA A 124 12.13 -5.02 -11.63
N MET A 125 11.20 -4.33 -10.95
CA MET A 125 10.29 -3.36 -11.54
C MET A 125 10.77 -1.91 -11.41
N GLY A 126 11.97 -1.66 -10.88
CA GLY A 126 12.59 -0.33 -10.88
C GLY A 126 12.08 0.68 -9.85
N PHE A 127 11.35 0.26 -8.80
CA PHE A 127 10.85 1.14 -7.73
C PHE A 127 11.50 0.91 -6.35
N SER A 128 12.66 0.26 -6.30
CA SER A 128 13.33 -0.11 -5.03
C SER A 128 13.96 1.04 -4.22
N SER A 129 13.94 2.28 -4.72
CA SER A 129 14.55 3.44 -4.06
C SER A 129 13.88 4.77 -4.43
N ARG A 130 13.97 5.73 -3.50
CA ARG A 130 13.64 7.13 -3.76
C ARG A 130 14.66 7.76 -4.71
N THR A 131 14.18 8.28 -5.83
CA THR A 131 14.89 9.34 -6.55
C THR A 131 13.90 10.44 -6.90
N GLY A 132 14.41 11.66 -7.04
CA GLY A 132 13.59 12.85 -7.22
C GLY A 132 13.17 13.47 -5.89
N THR A 133 12.65 14.69 -5.98
CA THR A 133 12.31 15.52 -4.81
C THR A 133 10.90 15.20 -4.35
N ALA A 134 10.81 14.64 -3.14
CA ALA A 134 9.55 14.40 -2.45
C ALA A 134 8.80 15.72 -2.23
N ALA A 135 7.49 15.73 -2.51
CA ALA A 135 6.64 16.81 -2.06
C ALA A 135 6.40 16.70 -0.56
N ALA A 136 6.24 17.84 0.11
CA ALA A 136 5.76 17.87 1.48
C ALA A 136 4.32 17.31 1.52
N PRO A 137 3.96 16.54 2.56
CA PRO A 137 2.57 16.16 2.78
C PRO A 137 1.72 17.40 2.99
N ALA A 138 0.41 17.28 2.74
CA ALA A 138 -0.52 18.34 3.11
C ALA A 138 -0.41 18.63 4.62
N ALA A 139 -0.55 19.89 5.00
CA ALA A 139 -0.56 20.28 6.41
C ALA A 139 -1.63 19.48 7.19
N ALA A 140 -1.38 19.23 8.47
CA ALA A 140 -2.33 18.54 9.31
C ALA A 140 -3.72 19.23 9.20
N PRO A 141 -4.78 18.48 8.87
CA PRO A 141 -6.05 19.09 8.57
C PRO A 141 -6.66 19.69 9.84
N SER A 142 -7.13 20.93 9.75
CA SER A 142 -7.92 21.55 10.82
C SER A 142 -9.23 20.81 11.07
N ASN A 143 -9.80 20.21 10.02
CA ASN A 143 -10.93 19.30 10.10
C ASN A 143 -10.53 17.90 9.56
N PRO A 144 -10.35 16.89 10.43
CA PRO A 144 -9.95 15.54 10.01
C PRO A 144 -11.03 14.76 9.24
N SER A 145 -12.24 15.29 9.13
CA SER A 145 -13.34 14.76 8.31
C SER A 145 -13.50 15.48 6.97
N ALA A 146 -12.60 16.41 6.62
CA ALA A 146 -12.70 17.12 5.35
C ALA A 146 -12.22 16.26 4.16
N PRO A 147 -12.70 16.54 2.93
CA PRO A 147 -12.18 15.96 1.69
C PRO A 147 -10.67 16.12 1.53
N PHE A 148 -10.01 15.13 0.93
CA PHE A 148 -8.57 15.14 0.68
C PHE A 148 -7.73 15.33 1.95
N THR A 149 -8.08 14.60 3.01
CA THR A 149 -7.33 14.58 4.27
C THR A 149 -6.84 13.20 4.71
N GLY A 150 -7.16 12.15 3.93
CA GLY A 150 -6.65 10.80 4.14
C GLY A 150 -5.17 10.61 3.81
N VAL A 151 -4.74 9.36 3.72
CA VAL A 151 -3.35 8.94 3.48
C VAL A 151 -2.79 9.49 2.17
N GLY A 152 -3.61 9.63 1.13
CA GLY A 152 -3.21 10.20 -0.15
C GLY A 152 -2.75 11.65 -0.05
N ALA A 153 -3.37 12.44 0.83
CA ALA A 153 -3.00 13.83 1.06
C ALA A 153 -1.86 13.98 2.08
N THR A 154 -1.90 13.19 3.15
CA THR A 154 -1.07 13.42 4.35
C THR A 154 0.11 12.48 4.51
N GLY A 155 0.12 11.35 3.80
CA GLY A 155 1.08 10.26 4.00
C GLY A 155 0.92 9.51 5.34
N THR A 156 -0.05 9.90 6.19
CA THR A 156 -0.29 9.26 7.47
C THR A 156 -0.94 7.90 7.24
N ASN A 157 -0.25 6.82 7.61
CA ASN A 157 -0.74 5.47 7.37
C ASN A 157 -2.05 5.20 8.14
N PRO A 158 -3.08 4.59 7.52
CA PRO A 158 -4.33 4.24 8.21
C PRO A 158 -4.12 3.39 9.47
N THR A 159 -3.09 2.54 9.50
CA THR A 159 -2.81 1.69 10.67
C THR A 159 -2.26 2.43 11.88
N ALA A 160 -1.83 3.68 11.71
CA ALA A 160 -1.36 4.54 12.78
C ALA A 160 -2.49 5.40 13.39
N LEU A 161 -3.71 5.30 12.85
CA LEU A 161 -4.86 6.05 13.30
C LEU A 161 -5.63 5.31 14.40
N SER A 162 -6.42 6.06 15.16
CA SER A 162 -7.25 5.56 16.25
C SER A 162 -8.59 6.25 16.26
N ILE A 163 -9.64 5.52 16.65
CA ILE A 163 -10.97 6.08 16.93
C ILE A 163 -11.15 6.12 18.45
N GLY A 164 -11.62 7.24 18.99
CA GLY A 164 -11.91 7.34 20.42
C GLY A 164 -13.00 6.36 20.85
N LEU A 165 -12.93 5.84 22.09
CA LEU A 165 -13.85 4.80 22.58
C LEU A 165 -15.34 5.19 22.46
N VAL A 166 -15.66 6.46 22.71
CA VAL A 166 -17.02 6.98 22.57
C VAL A 166 -17.52 6.89 21.13
N ASP A 167 -16.68 7.31 20.17
CA ASP A 167 -17.02 7.24 18.75
C ASP A 167 -17.11 5.78 18.26
N GLN A 168 -16.26 4.87 18.78
CA GLN A 168 -16.38 3.43 18.47
C GLN A 168 -17.73 2.86 18.91
N ALA A 169 -18.17 3.17 20.12
CA ALA A 169 -19.48 2.73 20.62
C ALA A 169 -20.63 3.31 19.77
N ARG A 170 -20.54 4.59 19.42
CA ARG A 170 -21.54 5.28 18.58
C ARG A 170 -21.60 4.73 17.15
N LEU A 171 -20.46 4.39 16.55
CA LEU A 171 -20.40 3.70 15.25
C LEU A 171 -21.06 2.33 15.33
N ALA A 172 -20.82 1.58 16.41
CA ALA A 172 -21.43 0.27 16.62
C ALA A 172 -22.96 0.35 16.78
N THR A 173 -23.48 1.43 17.37
CA THR A 173 -24.93 1.67 17.50
C THR A 173 -25.55 2.38 16.29
N GLY A 174 -24.76 2.74 15.27
CA GLY A 174 -25.26 3.43 14.07
C GLY A 174 -25.68 4.89 14.31
N ASP A 175 -25.07 5.59 15.26
CA ASP A 175 -25.34 7.02 15.50
C ASP A 175 -25.10 7.84 14.23
N ALA A 176 -26.14 8.51 13.73
CA ALA A 176 -26.11 9.15 12.42
C ALA A 176 -25.03 10.23 12.28
N ALA A 177 -24.81 11.03 13.33
CA ALA A 177 -23.81 12.10 13.31
C ALA A 177 -22.39 11.54 13.30
N THR A 178 -22.14 10.46 14.05
CA THR A 178 -20.85 9.77 14.07
C THR A 178 -20.63 9.03 12.75
N VAL A 179 -21.62 8.30 12.23
CA VAL A 179 -21.51 7.63 10.92
C VAL A 179 -21.17 8.63 9.82
N ALA A 180 -21.85 9.78 9.76
CA ALA A 180 -21.54 10.81 8.79
C ALA A 180 -20.12 11.36 8.91
N ARG A 181 -19.59 11.47 10.13
CA ARG A 181 -18.23 11.99 10.41
C ARG A 181 -17.09 11.07 9.92
N TYR A 182 -17.35 9.77 9.88
CA TYR A 182 -16.40 8.72 9.50
C TYR A 182 -16.69 8.14 8.09
N SER A 183 -17.59 8.73 7.32
CA SER A 183 -17.91 8.32 5.94
C SER A 183 -17.39 9.33 4.92
N ASN A 184 -17.59 9.04 3.63
CA ASN A 184 -17.23 9.89 2.50
C ASN A 184 -17.50 11.38 2.80
N PRO A 185 -16.47 12.24 2.70
CA PRO A 185 -16.52 13.58 3.25
C PRO A 185 -17.07 14.62 2.29
N ILE A 186 -17.31 14.31 1.01
CA ILE A 186 -17.88 15.29 0.07
C ILE A 186 -19.38 15.43 0.32
N PRO A 187 -19.85 16.56 0.88
CA PRO A 187 -21.27 16.74 1.13
C PRO A 187 -21.99 17.06 -0.19
N GLY A 188 -23.18 16.50 -0.38
CA GLY A 188 -24.06 16.83 -1.50
C GLY A 188 -23.61 16.19 -2.81
N SER A 189 -22.80 16.89 -3.63
CA SER A 189 -22.51 16.44 -5.00
C SER A 189 -21.04 16.60 -5.41
N LEU A 190 -20.48 15.57 -6.05
CA LEU A 190 -19.13 15.58 -6.63
C LEU A 190 -18.90 16.73 -7.63
N PRO A 191 -19.85 17.08 -8.52
CA PRO A 191 -19.68 18.22 -9.41
C PRO A 191 -19.55 19.55 -8.67
N ALA A 192 -20.32 19.78 -7.60
CA ALA A 192 -20.21 21.01 -6.80
C ALA A 192 -18.86 21.10 -6.10
N TYR A 193 -18.34 19.99 -5.56
CA TYR A 193 -16.99 19.94 -4.99
C TYR A 193 -15.92 20.30 -6.03
N LEU A 194 -15.98 19.72 -7.23
CA LEU A 194 -15.04 20.05 -8.32
C LEU A 194 -15.14 21.50 -8.78
N ALA A 195 -16.35 22.06 -8.83
CA ALA A 195 -16.57 23.46 -9.18
C ALA A 195 -15.98 24.43 -8.14
N GLY A 196 -15.88 23.99 -6.88
CA GLY A 196 -15.22 24.73 -5.80
C GLY A 196 -13.69 24.70 -5.84
N LEU A 197 -13.07 23.87 -6.68
CA LEU A 197 -11.61 23.77 -6.82
C LEU A 197 -11.12 24.54 -8.06
N SER A 198 -10.17 25.46 -7.85
CA SER A 198 -9.45 26.10 -8.95
C SER A 198 -8.56 25.09 -9.70
N PRO A 199 -8.19 25.36 -10.97
CA PRO A 199 -7.24 24.52 -11.70
C PRO A 199 -5.93 24.31 -10.94
N GLN A 200 -5.43 25.33 -10.25
CA GLN A 200 -4.20 25.25 -9.44
C GLN A 200 -4.40 24.36 -8.21
N GLN A 201 -5.56 24.41 -7.54
CA GLN A 201 -5.86 23.52 -6.43
C GLN A 201 -5.96 22.06 -6.89
N LYS A 202 -6.60 21.79 -8.03
CA LYS A 202 -6.66 20.45 -8.63
C LYS A 202 -5.25 19.92 -8.92
N LEU A 203 -4.40 20.74 -9.53
CA LEU A 203 -3.00 20.41 -9.79
C LEU A 203 -2.20 20.19 -8.50
N ALA A 204 -2.38 21.04 -7.49
CA ALA A 204 -1.71 20.91 -6.21
C ALA A 204 -2.04 19.59 -5.54
N GLN A 205 -3.32 19.19 -5.49
CA GLN A 205 -3.74 17.89 -4.98
C GLN A 205 -3.12 16.74 -5.77
N ALA A 206 -3.17 16.81 -7.11
CA ALA A 206 -2.61 15.80 -7.99
C ALA A 206 -1.09 15.61 -7.79
N SER A 207 -0.37 16.71 -7.67
CA SER A 207 1.08 16.77 -7.39
C SER A 207 1.41 16.22 -6.00
N THR A 208 0.68 16.67 -4.97
CA THR A 208 0.83 16.19 -3.59
C THR A 208 0.66 14.68 -3.52
N LEU A 209 -0.36 14.11 -4.17
CA LEU A 209 -0.59 12.67 -4.16
C LEU A 209 0.61 11.89 -4.71
N VAL A 210 1.09 12.22 -5.92
CA VAL A 210 2.06 11.37 -6.63
C VAL A 210 3.51 11.62 -6.24
N ARG A 211 3.83 12.82 -5.72
CA ARG A 211 5.20 13.20 -5.35
C ARG A 211 5.55 12.89 -3.89
N GLN A 212 4.62 12.39 -3.09
CA GLN A 212 4.95 11.88 -1.76
C GLN A 212 5.66 10.52 -1.83
N PRO A 213 6.58 10.22 -0.90
CA PRO A 213 7.01 8.85 -0.66
C PRO A 213 5.80 7.97 -0.31
N ILE A 214 5.88 6.68 -0.64
CA ILE A 214 4.86 5.73 -0.21
C ILE A 214 4.80 5.62 1.31
N SER A 215 3.59 5.55 1.85
CA SER A 215 3.32 5.15 3.23
C SER A 215 3.35 3.63 3.34
N SER A 216 4.56 3.08 3.46
CA SER A 216 4.80 1.63 3.48
C SER A 216 4.87 1.08 4.91
N LEU A 217 4.28 -0.10 5.13
CA LEU A 217 4.49 -0.89 6.35
C LEU A 217 5.85 -1.62 6.37
N PHE A 218 6.56 -1.64 5.24
CA PHE A 218 7.80 -2.37 5.02
C PHE A 218 8.94 -1.46 4.50
N PRO A 219 9.21 -0.30 5.12
CA PRO A 219 10.17 0.68 4.59
C PRO A 219 11.61 0.13 4.49
N ASN A 220 11.93 -0.91 5.25
CA ASN A 220 13.23 -1.58 5.24
C ASN A 220 13.39 -2.66 4.16
N ALA A 221 12.32 -2.98 3.40
CA ALA A 221 12.42 -3.86 2.24
C ALA A 221 13.08 -3.18 1.02
N TYR A 222 13.14 -1.85 1.03
CA TYR A 222 13.73 -1.03 -0.02
C TYR A 222 15.24 -0.87 0.16
N ARG A 223 15.98 -0.66 -0.94
CA ARG A 223 17.45 -0.47 -0.90
C ARG A 223 17.85 0.79 -0.13
N GLY A 224 17.03 1.82 -0.21
CA GLY A 224 17.24 3.09 0.49
C GLY A 224 15.96 3.56 1.18
N GLU A 225 15.67 4.82 0.98
CA GLU A 225 14.41 5.45 1.35
C GLU A 225 13.24 4.93 0.49
N PRO A 226 12.01 4.86 1.03
CA PRO A 226 10.83 4.46 0.26
C PRO A 226 10.62 5.32 -1.00
N PRO A 227 10.27 4.70 -2.15
CA PRO A 227 10.08 5.39 -3.43
C PRO A 227 8.92 6.38 -3.38
N LEU A 228 8.89 7.29 -4.35
CA LEU A 228 7.71 8.13 -4.59
C LEU A 228 6.57 7.29 -5.14
N ARG A 229 5.32 7.66 -4.82
CA ARG A 229 4.12 7.01 -5.37
C ARG A 229 4.12 7.03 -6.89
N SER A 230 4.59 8.10 -7.53
CA SER A 230 4.71 8.21 -9.00
C SER A 230 5.50 7.07 -9.64
N ARG A 231 6.54 6.55 -8.97
CA ARG A 231 7.34 5.42 -9.45
C ARG A 231 6.62 4.10 -9.33
N VAL A 232 5.92 3.90 -8.22
CA VAL A 232 5.12 2.69 -8.02
C VAL A 232 3.95 2.67 -9.01
N LEU A 233 3.33 3.84 -9.27
CA LEU A 233 2.30 4.01 -10.29
C LEU A 233 2.83 3.71 -11.70
N ALA A 234 4.03 4.19 -12.03
CA ALA A 234 4.68 3.88 -13.31
C ALA A 234 4.93 2.37 -13.47
N ALA A 235 5.50 1.72 -12.46
CA ALA A 235 5.75 0.28 -12.46
C ALA A 235 4.45 -0.53 -12.59
N ALA A 236 3.41 -0.19 -11.81
CA ALA A 236 2.12 -0.86 -11.89
C ALA A 236 1.44 -0.64 -13.26
N GLY A 237 1.53 0.58 -13.81
CA GLY A 237 1.03 0.90 -15.14
C GLY A 237 1.67 0.06 -16.24
N GLN A 238 3.00 -0.10 -16.19
CA GLN A 238 3.75 -0.91 -17.13
C GLN A 238 3.31 -2.38 -17.12
N ILE A 239 3.18 -2.99 -15.93
CA ILE A 239 2.76 -4.39 -15.79
C ILE A 239 1.34 -4.61 -16.33
N HIS A 240 0.45 -3.64 -16.13
CA HIS A 240 -0.97 -3.79 -16.45
C HIS A 240 -1.40 -3.14 -17.77
N GLN A 241 -0.47 -2.65 -18.60
CA GLN A 241 -0.79 -1.91 -19.83
C GLN A 241 -1.70 -0.70 -19.57
N LEU A 242 -1.45 0.01 -18.47
CA LEU A 242 -2.19 1.22 -18.08
C LEU A 242 -1.23 2.40 -18.06
N GLU A 243 -1.73 3.57 -18.46
CA GLU A 243 -1.07 4.82 -18.18
C GLU A 243 -1.07 5.07 -16.66
N PRO A 244 0.06 5.46 -16.05
CA PRO A 244 0.07 5.77 -14.63
C PRO A 244 -0.86 6.94 -14.27
N GLN A 245 -1.13 7.84 -15.22
CA GLN A 245 -2.12 8.90 -15.09
C GLN A 245 -3.54 8.36 -14.86
N LEU A 246 -3.91 7.22 -15.46
CA LEU A 246 -5.21 6.59 -15.23
C LEU A 246 -5.32 6.04 -13.81
N ILE A 247 -4.30 5.30 -13.37
CA ILE A 247 -4.27 4.75 -12.01
C ILE A 247 -4.28 5.88 -10.98
N ALA A 248 -3.45 6.92 -11.19
CA ALA A 248 -3.40 8.09 -10.34
C ALA A 248 -4.73 8.86 -10.32
N ALA A 249 -5.46 8.94 -11.44
CA ALA A 249 -6.75 9.61 -11.51
C ALA A 249 -7.83 8.89 -10.68
N VAL A 250 -7.88 7.56 -10.75
CA VAL A 250 -8.77 6.75 -9.90
C VAL A 250 -8.42 6.99 -8.43
N ILE A 251 -7.16 6.85 -8.05
CA ILE A 251 -6.70 7.09 -6.67
C ILE A 251 -6.99 8.54 -6.24
N LEU A 252 -6.78 9.55 -7.08
CA LEU A 252 -7.04 10.93 -6.70
C LEU A 252 -8.52 11.19 -6.47
N ALA A 253 -9.41 10.57 -7.25
CA ALA A 253 -10.84 10.64 -7.01
C ALA A 253 -11.21 10.01 -5.65
N GLU A 254 -10.77 8.78 -5.39
CA GLU A 254 -10.96 8.11 -4.09
C GLU A 254 -10.42 8.98 -2.95
N GLN A 255 -9.21 9.53 -3.10
CA GLN A 255 -8.58 10.35 -2.06
C GLN A 255 -9.20 11.72 -1.87
N ARG A 256 -9.85 12.30 -2.90
CA ARG A 256 -10.66 13.52 -2.73
C ARG A 256 -11.90 13.20 -1.89
N ASP A 257 -12.54 12.07 -2.14
CA ASP A 257 -13.68 11.57 -1.36
C ASP A 257 -13.25 10.69 -0.16
N GLN A 258 -12.05 10.94 0.39
CA GLN A 258 -11.54 10.28 1.59
C GLN A 258 -11.15 11.30 2.65
N SER A 259 -11.49 11.00 3.90
CA SER A 259 -11.02 11.76 5.07
C SER A 259 -10.07 10.95 5.97
N ARG A 260 -9.35 11.64 6.85
CA ARG A 260 -8.53 10.98 7.89
C ARG A 260 -9.38 10.12 8.82
N GLN A 261 -10.59 10.56 9.15
CA GLN A 261 -11.49 9.76 9.99
C GLN A 261 -11.96 8.50 9.27
N GLU A 262 -12.28 8.62 8.00
CA GLU A 262 -12.66 7.48 7.18
C GLU A 262 -11.54 6.43 7.09
N ASP A 263 -10.29 6.84 6.86
CA ASP A 263 -9.13 5.92 6.89
C ASP A 263 -9.06 5.12 8.22
N ALA A 264 -9.33 5.80 9.34
CA ALA A 264 -9.34 5.16 10.65
C ALA A 264 -10.49 4.13 10.76
N LYS A 265 -11.70 4.49 10.32
CA LYS A 265 -12.87 3.60 10.31
C LYS A 265 -12.65 2.40 9.40
N ASP A 266 -12.15 2.62 8.20
CA ASP A 266 -11.95 1.59 7.20
C ASP A 266 -10.99 0.52 7.69
N TYR A 267 -9.82 0.94 8.18
CA TYR A 267 -8.81 0.00 8.66
C TYR A 267 -9.26 -0.69 9.96
N LEU A 268 -9.71 0.06 10.97
CA LEU A 268 -10.11 -0.51 12.27
C LEU A 268 -11.37 -1.39 12.13
N GLY A 269 -12.29 -1.03 11.24
CA GLY A 269 -13.45 -1.86 10.90
C GLY A 269 -13.04 -3.23 10.35
N ALA A 270 -12.06 -3.27 9.43
CA ALA A 270 -11.53 -4.52 8.88
C ALA A 270 -10.75 -5.36 9.88
N VAL A 271 -9.96 -4.74 10.77
CA VAL A 271 -9.18 -5.51 11.77
C VAL A 271 -9.93 -5.80 13.07
N SER A 272 -11.15 -5.28 13.23
CA SER A 272 -12.02 -5.58 14.38
C SER A 272 -12.35 -7.08 14.50
N VAL A 273 -12.99 -7.47 15.60
CA VAL A 273 -13.50 -8.85 15.79
C VAL A 273 -14.51 -9.22 14.69
N LEU A 274 -15.23 -8.24 14.16
CA LEU A 274 -16.25 -8.42 13.13
C LEU A 274 -15.67 -8.62 11.71
N LYS A 275 -14.38 -8.32 11.50
CA LYS A 275 -13.69 -8.47 10.20
C LYS A 275 -14.46 -7.80 9.05
N GLY A 276 -14.76 -6.51 9.21
CA GLY A 276 -15.53 -5.73 8.24
C GLY A 276 -14.94 -5.81 6.83
N ASN A 277 -15.79 -5.89 5.82
CA ASN A 277 -15.38 -5.90 4.41
C ASN A 277 -15.31 -4.47 3.85
N THR A 278 -14.45 -3.65 4.45
CA THR A 278 -14.28 -2.23 4.08
C THR A 278 -13.38 -2.07 2.85
N SER A 279 -13.48 -0.91 2.21
CA SER A 279 -12.51 -0.39 1.23
C SER A 279 -11.38 0.31 1.98
N ILE A 280 -10.12 0.05 1.61
CA ILE A 280 -8.96 0.52 2.39
C ILE A 280 -7.93 1.18 1.47
N GLY A 281 -7.30 2.25 1.96
CA GLY A 281 -6.07 2.83 1.41
C GLY A 281 -6.29 3.67 0.16
N LEU A 282 -5.21 3.87 -0.60
CA LEU A 282 -5.16 4.84 -1.70
C LEU A 282 -6.31 4.71 -2.71
N GLY A 283 -6.50 3.52 -3.27
CA GLY A 283 -7.55 3.23 -4.24
C GLY A 283 -8.83 2.66 -3.63
N GLN A 284 -9.02 2.74 -2.31
CA GLN A 284 -10.24 2.24 -1.66
C GLN A 284 -10.59 0.79 -2.05
N VAL A 285 -9.59 -0.08 -2.03
CA VAL A 285 -9.75 -1.47 -2.46
C VAL A 285 -10.45 -2.28 -1.35
N VAL A 286 -11.54 -2.96 -1.71
CA VAL A 286 -12.31 -3.79 -0.77
C VAL A 286 -11.55 -5.09 -0.42
N VAL A 287 -11.49 -5.45 0.87
CA VAL A 287 -10.73 -6.63 1.36
C VAL A 287 -11.11 -7.92 0.61
N SER A 288 -12.40 -8.23 0.46
CA SER A 288 -12.84 -9.42 -0.27
C SER A 288 -12.57 -9.36 -1.77
N THR A 289 -12.48 -8.17 -2.36
CA THR A 289 -12.08 -7.99 -3.76
C THR A 289 -10.59 -8.26 -3.91
N ALA A 290 -9.76 -7.81 -2.97
CA ALA A 290 -8.34 -8.14 -2.93
C ALA A 290 -8.08 -9.64 -2.85
N ILE A 291 -8.84 -10.35 -2.02
CA ILE A 291 -8.75 -11.81 -1.88
C ILE A 291 -9.22 -12.52 -3.15
N ARG A 292 -10.45 -12.25 -3.61
CA ARG A 292 -11.05 -12.96 -4.76
C ARG A 292 -10.36 -12.64 -6.09
N GLY A 293 -9.82 -11.43 -6.22
CA GLY A 293 -9.09 -10.98 -7.41
C GLY A 293 -7.61 -11.29 -7.38
N ASP A 294 -7.11 -11.90 -6.30
CA ASP A 294 -5.69 -12.17 -6.11
C ASP A 294 -4.83 -10.91 -6.35
N LEU A 295 -5.22 -9.81 -5.71
CA LEU A 295 -4.77 -8.48 -6.12
C LEU A 295 -3.29 -8.16 -5.79
N PHE A 296 -2.61 -9.04 -5.04
CA PHE A 296 -1.19 -8.89 -4.71
C PHE A 296 -0.26 -9.77 -5.56
N ALA A 297 -0.79 -10.44 -6.58
CA ALA A 297 -0.06 -11.45 -7.36
C ALA A 297 1.23 -10.95 -8.01
N ASP A 298 1.29 -9.66 -8.33
CA ASP A 298 2.46 -9.07 -9.00
C ASP A 298 3.60 -8.73 -8.02
N LEU A 299 3.29 -8.63 -6.72
CA LEU A 299 4.28 -8.30 -5.68
C LEU A 299 4.68 -9.49 -4.82
N LEU A 300 3.79 -10.46 -4.64
CA LEU A 300 3.96 -11.60 -3.73
C LEU A 300 3.86 -12.93 -4.46
N THR A 301 4.73 -13.86 -4.05
CA THR A 301 4.65 -15.26 -4.50
C THR A 301 3.33 -15.91 -4.08
N LEU A 302 2.92 -16.95 -4.81
CA LEU A 302 1.68 -17.70 -4.50
C LEU A 302 1.65 -18.20 -3.05
N SER A 303 2.78 -18.74 -2.56
CA SER A 303 2.89 -19.23 -1.18
C SER A 303 2.69 -18.13 -0.14
N ALA A 304 3.27 -16.93 -0.38
CA ALA A 304 3.09 -15.81 0.53
C ALA A 304 1.63 -15.35 0.54
N ARG A 305 0.97 -15.30 -0.62
CA ARG A 305 -0.43 -14.89 -0.73
C ARG A 305 -1.41 -15.87 -0.09
N GLN A 306 -1.19 -17.17 -0.27
CA GLN A 306 -2.05 -18.21 0.31
C GLN A 306 -1.98 -18.26 1.85
N ALA A 307 -0.87 -17.79 2.44
CA ALA A 307 -0.73 -17.69 3.90
C ALA A 307 -1.51 -16.49 4.50
N LEU A 308 -1.82 -15.47 3.70
CA LEU A 308 -2.43 -14.24 4.19
C LEU A 308 -3.84 -14.47 4.72
N ARG A 309 -4.05 -14.01 5.96
CA ARG A 309 -5.38 -13.94 6.58
C ARG A 309 -6.02 -12.58 6.31
N HIS A 310 -7.32 -12.48 6.55
CA HIS A 310 -8.09 -11.24 6.38
C HIS A 310 -7.39 -9.99 6.96
N ARG A 311 -6.89 -10.07 8.21
CA ARG A 311 -6.15 -8.96 8.84
C ARG A 311 -4.84 -8.62 8.12
N GLY A 312 -4.10 -9.62 7.64
CA GLY A 312 -2.89 -9.42 6.86
C GLY A 312 -3.19 -8.77 5.50
N VAL A 313 -4.29 -9.16 4.84
CA VAL A 313 -4.76 -8.51 3.60
C VAL A 313 -5.13 -7.05 3.87
N ALA A 314 -5.90 -6.77 4.93
CA ALA A 314 -6.26 -5.40 5.31
C ALA A 314 -5.03 -4.53 5.62
N ALA A 315 -4.03 -5.09 6.31
CA ALA A 315 -2.77 -4.40 6.56
C ALA A 315 -1.99 -4.12 5.26
N LEU A 316 -1.92 -5.07 4.33
CA LEU A 316 -1.30 -4.83 3.02
C LEU A 316 -2.03 -3.76 2.22
N LEU A 317 -3.37 -3.72 2.26
CA LEU A 317 -4.13 -2.64 1.61
C LEU A 317 -3.87 -1.26 2.22
N ALA A 318 -3.44 -1.18 3.49
CA ALA A 318 -3.01 0.07 4.10
C ALA A 318 -1.54 0.45 3.77
N SER A 319 -0.81 -0.38 3.02
CA SER A 319 0.54 -0.09 2.53
C SER A 319 0.45 0.36 1.06
N ASP A 320 0.86 1.59 0.80
CA ASP A 320 0.62 2.28 -0.48
C ASP A 320 1.05 1.48 -1.71
N GLU A 321 2.19 0.78 -1.67
CA GLU A 321 2.68 0.01 -2.81
C GLU A 321 1.79 -1.19 -3.17
N PHE A 322 1.30 -1.89 -2.17
CA PHE A 322 0.40 -3.02 -2.35
C PHE A 322 -0.97 -2.52 -2.82
N ASN A 323 -1.41 -1.39 -2.29
CA ASN A 323 -2.67 -0.77 -2.69
C ASN A 323 -2.63 -0.25 -4.14
N ILE A 324 -1.55 0.39 -4.57
CA ILE A 324 -1.36 0.87 -5.95
C ILE A 324 -1.39 -0.30 -6.93
N PHE A 325 -0.63 -1.37 -6.67
CA PHE A 325 -0.64 -2.56 -7.52
C PHE A 325 -2.00 -3.25 -7.52
N ALA A 326 -2.66 -3.37 -6.37
CA ALA A 326 -4.01 -3.92 -6.28
C ALA A 326 -5.03 -3.10 -7.10
N THR A 327 -4.96 -1.78 -7.02
CA THR A 327 -5.78 -0.84 -7.79
C THR A 327 -5.54 -1.03 -9.29
N ALA A 328 -4.29 -1.01 -9.74
CA ALA A 328 -3.93 -1.16 -11.15
C ALA A 328 -4.38 -2.52 -11.71
N ARG A 329 -4.15 -3.61 -10.97
CA ARG A 329 -4.58 -4.95 -11.34
C ARG A 329 -6.10 -5.05 -11.43
N TYR A 330 -6.82 -4.43 -10.50
CA TYR A 330 -8.29 -4.40 -10.53
C TYR A 330 -8.83 -3.58 -11.71
N ILE A 331 -8.25 -2.41 -12.01
CA ILE A 331 -8.57 -1.63 -13.22
C ILE A 331 -8.39 -2.49 -14.47
N ARG A 332 -7.26 -3.20 -14.58
CA ARG A 332 -6.99 -4.09 -15.71
C ARG A 332 -8.01 -5.21 -15.82
N ARG A 333 -8.35 -5.85 -14.70
CA ARG A 333 -9.40 -6.87 -14.64
C ARG A 333 -10.75 -6.34 -15.14
N VAL A 334 -11.20 -5.19 -14.64
CA VAL A 334 -12.46 -4.57 -15.06
C VAL A 334 -12.43 -4.27 -16.56
N ALA A 335 -11.32 -3.74 -17.08
CA ALA A 335 -11.14 -3.51 -18.51
C ALA A 335 -11.14 -4.81 -19.34
N ASP A 336 -10.52 -5.89 -18.85
CA ASP A 336 -10.52 -7.19 -19.54
C ASP A 336 -11.91 -7.81 -19.60
N GLU A 337 -12.69 -7.71 -18.52
CA GLU A 337 -14.08 -8.13 -18.48
C GLU A 337 -14.92 -7.36 -19.51
N ALA A 338 -14.73 -6.03 -19.60
CA ALA A 338 -15.39 -5.17 -20.59
C ALA A 338 -15.15 -5.65 -22.02
N ALA A 339 -13.88 -5.96 -22.35
CA ALA A 339 -13.46 -6.32 -23.69
C ALA A 339 -14.05 -7.63 -24.24
N LEU A 340 -14.75 -8.37 -23.39
CA LEU A 340 -15.46 -9.61 -23.73
C LEU A 340 -16.97 -9.39 -23.92
N ILE A 341 -17.50 -8.22 -23.57
CA ILE A 341 -18.93 -7.91 -23.60
C ILE A 341 -19.25 -7.06 -24.85
N PRO A 342 -20.14 -7.52 -25.75
CA PRO A 342 -20.66 -6.70 -26.83
C PRO A 342 -21.44 -5.50 -26.26
N ILE A 343 -21.14 -4.28 -26.73
CA ILE A 343 -21.78 -3.05 -26.22
C ILE A 343 -23.32 -3.07 -26.34
N ALA A 344 -23.87 -3.79 -27.34
CA ALA A 344 -25.31 -3.98 -27.50
C ALA A 344 -26.00 -4.67 -26.31
N ARG A 345 -25.25 -5.37 -25.43
CA ARG A 345 -25.77 -5.98 -24.19
C ARG A 345 -25.80 -5.01 -23.00
N LEU A 346 -25.25 -3.81 -23.18
CA LEU A 346 -25.13 -2.76 -22.17
C LEU A 346 -25.73 -1.43 -22.70
N PRO A 347 -27.04 -1.40 -23.01
CA PRO A 347 -27.67 -0.24 -23.64
C PRO A 347 -27.66 1.02 -22.76
N GLY A 348 -27.69 0.88 -21.43
CA GLY A 348 -27.54 2.01 -20.50
C GLY A 348 -26.14 2.62 -20.61
N THR A 349 -25.11 1.77 -20.56
CA THR A 349 -23.70 2.12 -20.74
C THR A 349 -23.48 2.84 -22.06
N GLN A 350 -23.97 2.30 -23.17
CA GLN A 350 -23.83 2.91 -24.49
C GLN A 350 -24.52 4.26 -24.58
N ARG A 351 -25.69 4.42 -23.95
CA ARG A 351 -26.42 5.69 -23.94
C ARG A 351 -25.65 6.78 -23.18
N THR A 352 -25.05 6.43 -22.04
CA THR A 352 -24.32 7.37 -21.20
C THR A 352 -22.92 7.68 -21.75
N TYR A 353 -22.27 6.69 -22.36
CA TYR A 353 -20.92 6.77 -22.91
C TYR A 353 -20.93 6.39 -24.41
N PRO A 354 -21.48 7.25 -25.28
CA PRO A 354 -21.72 6.91 -26.68
C PRO A 354 -20.46 6.63 -27.49
N ALA A 355 -19.30 7.16 -27.06
CA ALA A 355 -18.02 6.92 -27.70
C ALA A 355 -17.21 5.77 -27.05
N ILE A 356 -17.82 4.99 -26.15
CA ILE A 356 -17.16 3.83 -25.55
C ILE A 356 -16.79 2.80 -26.63
N ASN A 357 -15.55 2.34 -26.59
CA ASN A 357 -15.06 1.27 -27.43
C ASN A 357 -14.64 0.08 -26.57
N MET A 358 -15.52 -0.91 -26.42
CA MET A 358 -15.27 -2.09 -25.59
C MET A 358 -14.00 -2.83 -26.00
N SER A 359 -13.73 -2.93 -27.31
CA SER A 359 -12.55 -3.64 -27.82
C SER A 359 -11.23 -2.95 -27.48
N ALA A 360 -11.23 -1.61 -27.36
CA ALA A 360 -10.04 -0.84 -27.01
C ALA A 360 -9.52 -1.20 -25.62
N TYR A 361 -10.39 -1.65 -24.71
CA TYR A 361 -9.96 -2.07 -23.38
C TYR A 361 -8.93 -3.19 -23.40
N ARG A 362 -8.86 -4.06 -24.43
CA ARG A 362 -7.82 -5.11 -24.54
C ARG A 362 -6.41 -4.55 -24.59
N GLY A 363 -6.27 -3.37 -25.16
CA GLY A 363 -4.99 -2.71 -25.37
C GLY A 363 -4.59 -1.79 -24.22
N HIS A 364 -3.46 -1.12 -24.42
CA HIS A 364 -2.96 -0.14 -23.49
C HIS A 364 -3.89 1.06 -23.36
N SER A 365 -4.10 1.57 -22.14
CA SER A 365 -5.05 2.67 -21.89
C SER A 365 -4.81 3.97 -22.65
N ARG A 366 -3.61 4.20 -23.20
CA ARG A 366 -3.30 5.36 -24.05
C ARG A 366 -4.13 5.44 -25.33
N PHE A 367 -4.72 4.31 -25.74
CA PHE A 367 -5.56 4.21 -26.93
C PHE A 367 -7.05 4.20 -26.59
N TRP A 368 -7.40 4.34 -25.32
CA TRP A 368 -8.80 4.32 -24.90
C TRP A 368 -9.45 5.67 -25.18
N PRO A 369 -10.65 5.68 -25.79
CA PRO A 369 -11.49 6.87 -25.82
C PRO A 369 -11.72 7.45 -24.43
N ARG A 370 -12.04 8.75 -24.35
CA ARG A 370 -12.34 9.39 -23.07
C ARG A 370 -13.49 8.72 -22.32
N ASP A 371 -14.49 8.28 -23.07
CA ASP A 371 -15.64 7.55 -22.56
C ASP A 371 -15.27 6.19 -21.95
N ASN A 372 -14.21 5.52 -22.43
CA ASN A 372 -13.71 4.31 -21.78
C ASN A 372 -13.13 4.62 -20.39
N VAL A 373 -12.45 5.75 -20.21
CA VAL A 373 -11.94 6.15 -18.88
C VAL A 373 -13.10 6.42 -17.92
N ARG A 374 -14.12 7.16 -18.38
CA ARG A 374 -15.29 7.51 -17.55
C ARG A 374 -16.16 6.31 -17.23
N ALA A 375 -16.42 5.44 -18.21
CA ALA A 375 -17.17 4.21 -18.00
C ALA A 375 -16.43 3.28 -17.04
N LEU A 376 -15.13 3.04 -17.25
CA LEU A 376 -14.37 2.18 -16.34
C LEU A 376 -14.37 2.73 -14.91
N ALA A 377 -14.31 4.05 -14.74
CA ALA A 377 -14.41 4.66 -13.42
C ALA A 377 -15.76 4.38 -12.75
N SER A 378 -16.88 4.51 -13.49
CA SER A 378 -18.21 4.07 -13.01
C SER A 378 -18.17 2.62 -12.53
N GLU A 379 -17.60 1.73 -13.34
CA GLU A 379 -17.51 0.28 -13.06
C GLU A 379 -16.47 -0.10 -11.99
N TYR A 380 -15.56 0.80 -11.64
CA TYR A 380 -14.58 0.61 -10.56
C TYR A 380 -15.23 0.78 -9.19
N THR A 381 -16.05 1.83 -9.03
CA THR A 381 -16.73 2.14 -7.76
C THR A 381 -18.00 1.30 -7.56
N SER A 382 -18.60 0.80 -8.64
CA SER A 382 -19.80 -0.03 -8.62
C SER A 382 -19.51 -1.49 -8.98
N ARG A 383 -20.57 -2.27 -9.19
CA ARG A 383 -20.45 -3.62 -9.74
C ARG A 383 -20.16 -3.52 -11.22
N ALA A 384 -18.99 -4.00 -11.64
CA ALA A 384 -18.55 -3.91 -13.03
C ALA A 384 -19.51 -4.56 -14.04
N TRP A 385 -19.85 -3.78 -15.06
CA TRP A 385 -20.56 -4.14 -16.29
C TRP A 385 -21.94 -4.77 -16.07
N ASP A 386 -22.66 -4.34 -15.02
CA ASP A 386 -24.06 -4.73 -14.77
C ASP A 386 -25.09 -3.74 -15.35
N ASP A 387 -24.62 -2.79 -16.16
CA ASP A 387 -25.36 -1.69 -16.78
C ASP A 387 -25.98 -0.69 -15.77
N ARG A 388 -25.57 -0.73 -14.49
CA ARG A 388 -25.94 0.23 -13.44
C ARG A 388 -24.79 1.18 -13.15
N LEU A 389 -24.85 2.31 -13.84
CA LEU A 389 -23.77 3.28 -13.87
C LEU A 389 -23.77 4.23 -12.66
N VAL A 390 -22.58 4.76 -12.37
CA VAL A 390 -22.36 5.92 -11.48
C VAL A 390 -21.72 7.05 -12.30
N PRO A 391 -22.49 7.77 -13.16
CA PRO A 391 -21.91 8.73 -14.10
C PRO A 391 -21.18 9.89 -13.43
N ALA A 392 -21.66 10.30 -12.24
CA ALA A 392 -21.00 11.33 -11.45
C ALA A 392 -19.57 10.94 -11.07
N TRP A 393 -19.34 9.67 -10.72
CA TRP A 393 -17.99 9.16 -10.42
C TRP A 393 -17.14 9.07 -11.68
N GLY A 394 -17.73 8.61 -12.80
CA GLY A 394 -17.07 8.61 -14.10
C GLY A 394 -16.55 9.99 -14.51
N ASN A 395 -17.36 11.03 -14.31
CA ASN A 395 -16.95 12.42 -14.56
C ASN A 395 -15.92 12.93 -13.55
N PHE A 396 -16.02 12.51 -12.28
CA PHE A 396 -15.10 12.89 -11.21
C PHE A 396 -13.67 12.37 -11.44
N VAL A 397 -13.54 11.08 -11.80
CA VAL A 397 -12.28 10.47 -12.24
C VAL A 397 -11.83 11.06 -13.58
N GLY A 398 -12.78 11.38 -14.46
CA GLY A 398 -12.54 12.15 -15.68
C GLY A 398 -11.72 13.41 -15.36
N ASP A 399 -12.26 14.34 -14.60
CA ASP A 399 -11.57 15.59 -14.25
C ASP A 399 -10.15 15.37 -13.67
N ALA A 400 -9.98 14.36 -12.80
CA ALA A 400 -8.67 13.99 -12.27
C ALA A 400 -7.70 13.50 -13.37
N PHE A 401 -8.18 12.69 -14.32
CA PHE A 401 -7.37 12.24 -15.45
C PHE A 401 -6.94 13.39 -16.36
N ASP A 402 -7.83 14.33 -16.67
CA ASP A 402 -7.47 15.50 -17.47
C ASP A 402 -6.43 16.35 -16.75
N THR A 403 -6.56 16.52 -15.43
CA THR A 403 -5.56 17.19 -14.59
C THR A 403 -4.19 16.53 -14.75
N TYR A 404 -4.10 15.20 -14.65
CA TYR A 404 -2.84 14.49 -14.85
C TYR A 404 -2.30 14.60 -16.27
N LYS A 405 -3.14 14.45 -17.30
CA LYS A 405 -2.71 14.52 -18.70
C LYS A 405 -2.20 15.92 -19.10
N GLN A 406 -2.74 16.98 -18.52
CA GLN A 406 -2.41 18.37 -18.85
C GLN A 406 -1.29 18.95 -17.98
N SER A 407 -1.01 18.36 -16.82
CA SER A 407 -0.08 18.92 -15.83
C SER A 407 1.40 18.78 -16.15
N GLY A 408 1.79 17.83 -17.01
CA GLY A 408 3.19 17.48 -17.22
C GLY A 408 3.86 16.81 -16.00
N LEU A 409 3.09 16.36 -15.00
CA LEU A 409 3.62 15.61 -13.86
C LEU A 409 4.32 14.32 -14.33
N ALA A 410 5.55 14.12 -13.87
CA ALA A 410 6.37 12.98 -14.25
C ALA A 410 6.00 11.70 -13.48
N PHE A 411 5.98 10.59 -14.21
CA PHE A 411 5.85 9.22 -13.70
C PHE A 411 7.09 8.44 -14.17
N PRO A 412 8.22 8.58 -13.45
CA PRO A 412 9.53 8.11 -13.89
C PRO A 412 9.78 6.63 -13.62
#